data_AF-A0A9E6EPC0-F1
#
_entry.id   AF-A0A9E6EPC0-F1
#
_cell.length_a   1.000
_cell.length_b   1.000
_cell.length_c   1.000
_cell.angle_alpha   90.00
_cell.angle_beta   90.00
_cell.angle_gamma   90.00
#
_symmetry.space_group_name_H-M   'P 1'
#
loop_
_entity.id
_entity.type
_entity.pdbx_description
1 polymer ?
#
loop_
_entity_poly.entity_id
_entity_poly.type
_entity_poly.pdbx_seq_one_letter_code
_entity_poly.pdbx_strand_id
1 'polypeptide(L)'
;MFDAVLLRHGWTVAPASLARAGAAEAPLDEALRLALEVAREDVPETLDAWREAMQAEARRRLYPQRFGTGEGRVLGVAEAFFPLADAARLRLPAPSSLSARLPFQALAEDEQAQWPSGEQYRRLLGHLEEEGFLVAMAMAQFWRGFSIQDHVLGVTGLALWIGRQLAKSIPVDLPLLHGGAIGHDVGKFGCVGDEARRIPRLHYYYTHQYYASRDLGGLGHIATNHSCWDLELIRLPIETQVLIYCDFRVKDIKGPDGKWRMEVISLKEAFDTILDKLEDVDADKRLRYQAVYRKLRDMEDYALSLGVELDPPGFEVSRRRRPWLPPGLDIVALLAGTQRPDTAALAAGGQVQ
;
A
#
# COMPACT_ATOMS: atom_id res chain seq x y z
N MET A 1 25.66 -8.56 -2.04
CA MET A 1 24.18 -8.66 -1.93
C MET A 1 23.66 -9.65 -2.95
N PHE A 2 23.90 -9.41 -4.25
CA PHE A 2 23.68 -10.44 -5.28
C PHE A 2 24.46 -11.72 -4.99
N ASP A 3 25.66 -11.63 -4.42
CA ASP A 3 26.48 -12.79 -4.01
C ASP A 3 25.73 -13.74 -3.09
N ALA A 4 24.98 -13.22 -2.12
CA ALA A 4 24.24 -14.03 -1.17
C ALA A 4 23.08 -14.77 -1.84
N VAL A 5 22.40 -14.11 -2.79
CA VAL A 5 21.34 -14.72 -3.59
C VAL A 5 21.93 -15.81 -4.50
N LEU A 6 22.97 -15.48 -5.26
CA LEU A 6 23.65 -16.42 -6.15
C LEU A 6 24.16 -17.65 -5.38
N LEU A 7 24.79 -17.45 -4.23
CA LEU A 7 25.28 -18.53 -3.38
C LEU A 7 24.15 -19.41 -2.85
N ARG A 8 23.05 -18.80 -2.34
CA ARG A 8 21.88 -19.53 -1.82
C ARG A 8 21.26 -20.46 -2.87
N HIS A 9 21.27 -20.04 -4.13
CA HIS A 9 20.68 -20.79 -5.24
C HIS A 9 21.69 -21.64 -6.02
N GLY A 10 22.99 -21.59 -5.68
CA GLY A 10 24.03 -22.32 -6.40
C GLY A 10 24.27 -21.82 -7.82
N TRP A 11 23.94 -20.56 -8.10
CA TRP A 11 24.11 -19.93 -9.41
C TRP A 11 25.49 -19.33 -9.56
N THR A 12 26.01 -19.36 -10.80
CA THR A 12 27.34 -18.84 -11.13
C THR A 12 27.24 -17.80 -12.24
N VAL A 13 27.93 -16.69 -12.06
CA VAL A 13 28.10 -15.61 -13.05
C VAL A 13 29.58 -15.22 -13.11
N ALA A 14 29.98 -14.56 -14.18
CA ALA A 14 31.32 -14.03 -14.36
C ALA A 14 31.63 -12.99 -13.28
N PRO A 15 32.83 -13.03 -12.66
CA PRO A 15 33.23 -12.04 -11.65
C PRO A 15 33.12 -10.60 -12.15
N ALA A 16 33.36 -10.36 -13.44
CA ALA A 16 33.23 -9.05 -14.06
C ALA A 16 31.76 -8.56 -14.14
N SER A 17 30.81 -9.46 -14.40
CA SER A 17 29.37 -9.12 -14.39
C SER A 17 28.90 -8.74 -12.99
N LEU A 18 29.31 -9.53 -11.98
CA LEU A 18 28.99 -9.27 -10.59
C LEU A 18 29.59 -7.96 -10.07
N ALA A 19 30.85 -7.67 -10.41
CA ALA A 19 31.51 -6.42 -10.07
C ALA A 19 30.80 -5.19 -10.68
N ARG A 20 30.39 -5.27 -11.95
CA ARG A 20 29.60 -4.21 -12.62
C ARG A 20 28.26 -3.98 -11.91
N ALA A 21 27.55 -5.06 -11.59
CA ALA A 21 26.27 -4.99 -10.90
C ALA A 21 26.36 -4.33 -9.51
N GLY A 22 27.50 -4.48 -8.82
CA GLY A 22 27.76 -3.81 -7.55
C GLY A 22 27.80 -2.28 -7.65
N ALA A 23 28.32 -1.74 -8.75
CA ALA A 23 28.63 -0.33 -8.93
C ALA A 23 27.56 0.49 -9.69
N ALA A 24 26.54 -0.15 -10.26
CA ALA A 24 25.59 0.49 -11.16
C ALA A 24 24.50 1.32 -10.47
N GLU A 25 24.01 2.33 -11.20
CA GLU A 25 22.89 3.22 -10.81
C GLU A 25 21.50 2.65 -11.15
N ALA A 26 21.42 1.54 -11.90
CA ALA A 26 20.17 0.88 -12.29
C ALA A 26 20.07 -0.58 -11.73
N PRO A 27 19.84 -0.76 -10.42
CA PRO A 27 19.86 -2.07 -9.77
C PRO A 27 18.96 -3.15 -10.39
N LEU A 28 17.76 -2.82 -10.89
CA LEU A 28 16.86 -3.80 -11.52
C LEU A 28 17.39 -4.29 -12.87
N ASP A 29 18.02 -3.42 -13.65
CA ASP A 29 18.60 -3.80 -14.93
C ASP A 29 19.81 -4.71 -14.72
N GLU A 30 20.60 -4.46 -13.67
CA GLU A 30 21.71 -5.34 -13.31
C GLU A 30 21.24 -6.70 -12.82
N ALA A 31 20.18 -6.74 -12.00
CA ALA A 31 19.53 -7.99 -11.63
C ALA A 31 19.07 -8.76 -12.87
N LEU A 32 18.51 -8.07 -13.87
CA LEU A 32 18.10 -8.67 -15.14
C LEU A 32 19.28 -9.19 -15.96
N ARG A 33 20.39 -8.43 -16.08
CA ARG A 33 21.60 -8.90 -16.78
C ARG A 33 22.19 -10.14 -16.12
N LEU A 34 22.27 -10.16 -14.78
CA LEU A 34 22.72 -11.33 -14.04
C LEU A 34 21.78 -12.52 -14.24
N ALA A 35 20.47 -12.30 -14.24
CA ALA A 35 19.49 -13.36 -14.47
C ALA A 35 19.59 -13.97 -15.87
N LEU A 36 19.83 -13.14 -16.90
CA LEU A 36 20.09 -13.62 -18.27
C LEU A 36 21.34 -14.51 -18.31
N GLU A 37 22.42 -14.10 -17.65
CA GLU A 37 23.64 -14.89 -17.58
C GLU A 37 23.43 -16.23 -16.85
N VAL A 38 22.71 -16.23 -15.73
CA VAL A 38 22.34 -17.46 -15.00
C VAL A 38 21.51 -18.40 -15.87
N ALA A 39 20.56 -17.85 -16.62
CA ALA A 39 19.70 -18.61 -17.54
C ALA A 39 20.41 -19.01 -18.85
N ARG A 40 21.69 -18.62 -19.05
CA ARG A 40 22.47 -18.83 -20.28
C ARG A 40 21.81 -18.22 -21.52
N GLU A 41 21.16 -17.08 -21.32
CA GLU A 41 20.58 -16.28 -22.39
C GLU A 41 21.55 -15.21 -22.85
N ASP A 42 21.47 -14.86 -24.14
CA ASP A 42 22.24 -13.74 -24.67
C ASP A 42 21.82 -12.44 -23.95
N VAL A 43 22.82 -11.67 -23.51
CA VAL A 43 22.60 -10.35 -22.89
C VAL A 43 22.62 -9.29 -23.99
N PRO A 44 21.46 -8.77 -24.42
CA PRO A 44 21.41 -7.75 -25.46
C PRO A 44 21.96 -6.41 -24.97
N GLU A 45 22.30 -5.54 -25.93
CA GLU A 45 22.72 -4.16 -25.63
C GLU A 45 21.61 -3.38 -24.90
N THR A 46 20.35 -3.52 -25.35
CA THR A 46 19.17 -2.92 -24.71
C THR A 46 18.31 -4.00 -24.06
N LEU A 47 17.78 -3.71 -22.86
CA LEU A 47 16.98 -4.67 -22.08
C LEU A 47 15.47 -4.54 -22.30
N ASP A 48 15.00 -3.67 -23.22
CA ASP A 48 13.60 -3.27 -23.29
C ASP A 48 12.65 -4.46 -23.48
N ALA A 49 12.95 -5.37 -24.42
CA ALA A 49 12.16 -6.59 -24.62
C ALA A 49 12.11 -7.47 -23.36
N TRP A 50 13.22 -7.59 -22.64
CA TRP A 50 13.27 -8.35 -21.40
C TRP A 50 12.56 -7.66 -20.23
N ARG A 51 12.59 -6.32 -20.15
CA ARG A 51 11.81 -5.55 -19.17
C ARG A 51 10.32 -5.77 -19.40
N GLU A 52 9.86 -5.76 -20.65
CA GLU A 52 8.46 -6.04 -20.98
C GLU A 52 8.08 -7.48 -20.65
N ALA A 53 8.95 -8.45 -20.95
CA ALA A 53 8.74 -9.86 -20.60
C ALA A 53 8.65 -10.07 -19.08
N MET A 54 9.55 -9.47 -18.28
CA MET A 54 9.54 -9.58 -16.83
C MET A 54 8.31 -8.92 -16.20
N GLN A 55 7.81 -7.82 -16.79
CA GLN A 55 6.55 -7.22 -16.36
C GLN A 55 5.34 -8.09 -16.69
N ALA A 56 5.29 -8.68 -17.88
CA ALA A 56 4.25 -9.63 -18.25
C ALA A 56 4.25 -10.85 -17.32
N GLU A 57 5.44 -11.35 -16.99
CA GLU A 57 5.64 -12.45 -16.05
C GLU A 57 5.21 -12.08 -14.62
N ALA A 58 5.52 -10.88 -14.14
CA ALA A 58 5.06 -10.42 -12.83
C ALA A 58 3.53 -10.41 -12.74
N ARG A 59 2.87 -9.93 -13.79
CA ARG A 59 1.40 -9.95 -13.86
C ARG A 59 0.85 -11.37 -13.89
N ARG A 60 1.51 -12.29 -14.60
CA ARG A 60 1.18 -13.71 -14.62
C ARG A 60 1.34 -14.37 -13.25
N ARG A 61 2.41 -14.07 -12.51
CA ARG A 61 2.61 -14.53 -11.14
C ARG A 61 1.49 -14.06 -10.20
N LEU A 62 1.06 -12.81 -10.32
CA LEU A 62 -0.04 -12.26 -9.51
C LEU A 62 -1.42 -12.80 -9.91
N TYR A 63 -1.67 -13.00 -11.21
CA TYR A 63 -2.97 -13.45 -11.76
C TYR A 63 -2.81 -14.61 -12.75
N PRO A 64 -2.41 -15.81 -12.30
CA PRO A 64 -2.10 -16.95 -13.18
C PRO A 64 -3.33 -17.50 -13.91
N GLN A 65 -4.54 -17.26 -13.39
CA GLN A 65 -5.78 -17.64 -14.07
C GLN A 65 -6.15 -16.69 -15.21
N ARG A 66 -5.57 -15.48 -15.23
CA ARG A 66 -5.88 -14.43 -16.20
C ARG A 66 -4.84 -14.37 -17.32
N PHE A 67 -3.57 -14.47 -16.96
CA PHE A 67 -2.47 -14.48 -17.90
C PHE A 67 -2.08 -15.93 -18.11
N GLY A 68 -2.09 -16.40 -19.36
CA GLY A 68 -1.86 -17.81 -19.71
C GLY A 68 -0.47 -18.34 -19.32
N THR A 69 -0.11 -19.49 -19.87
CA THR A 69 1.20 -20.12 -19.58
C THR A 69 2.36 -19.25 -20.04
N GLY A 70 3.37 -19.09 -19.19
CA GLY A 70 4.59 -18.35 -19.53
C GLY A 70 5.40 -19.06 -20.62
N GLU A 71 6.21 -18.29 -21.35
CA GLU A 71 7.14 -18.82 -22.35
C GLU A 71 8.36 -19.43 -21.66
N GLY A 72 8.81 -20.63 -22.06
CA GLY A 72 9.87 -21.36 -21.36
C GLY A 72 11.17 -20.56 -21.16
N ARG A 73 11.56 -19.78 -22.17
CA ARG A 73 12.70 -18.87 -22.12
C ARG A 73 12.54 -17.77 -21.06
N VAL A 74 11.35 -17.17 -20.98
CA VAL A 74 11.03 -16.12 -20.01
C VAL A 74 10.97 -16.68 -18.60
N LEU A 75 10.42 -17.88 -18.42
CA LEU A 75 10.35 -18.55 -17.12
C LEU A 75 11.73 -18.84 -16.56
N GLY A 76 12.67 -19.35 -17.36
CA GLY A 76 14.04 -19.62 -16.91
C GLY A 76 14.77 -18.36 -16.43
N VAL A 77 14.59 -17.23 -17.12
CA VAL A 77 15.14 -15.94 -16.67
C VAL A 77 14.43 -15.45 -15.42
N ALA A 78 13.11 -15.60 -15.33
CA ALA A 78 12.32 -15.16 -14.19
C ALA A 78 12.70 -15.89 -12.89
N GLU A 79 13.05 -17.18 -12.95
CA GLU A 79 13.53 -17.95 -11.80
C GLU A 79 14.73 -17.29 -11.12
N ALA A 80 15.67 -16.75 -11.90
CA ALA A 80 16.82 -16.02 -11.39
C ALA A 80 16.50 -14.55 -11.10
N PHE A 81 15.70 -13.91 -11.95
CA PHE A 81 15.45 -12.48 -11.89
C PHE A 81 14.71 -12.06 -10.63
N PHE A 82 13.61 -12.72 -10.23
CA PHE A 82 12.81 -12.25 -9.09
C PHE A 82 13.58 -12.22 -7.77
N PRO A 83 14.35 -13.26 -7.38
CA PRO A 83 15.20 -13.21 -6.18
C PRO A 83 16.30 -12.14 -6.26
N LEU A 84 16.94 -11.98 -7.43
CA LEU A 84 17.96 -10.95 -7.63
C LEU A 84 17.35 -9.55 -7.57
N ALA A 85 16.19 -9.35 -8.18
CA ALA A 85 15.47 -8.10 -8.21
C ALA A 85 14.92 -7.72 -6.82
N ASP A 86 14.49 -8.69 -6.01
CA ASP A 86 14.08 -8.45 -4.62
C ASP A 86 15.25 -7.93 -3.77
N ALA A 87 16.43 -8.48 -3.97
CA ALA A 87 17.64 -7.93 -3.37
C ALA A 87 17.93 -6.53 -3.92
N ALA A 88 17.91 -6.36 -5.26
CA ALA A 88 18.20 -5.09 -5.93
C ALA A 88 17.29 -3.95 -5.48
N ARG A 89 15.99 -4.21 -5.30
CA ARG A 89 15.01 -3.16 -4.98
C ARG A 89 15.26 -2.48 -3.64
N LEU A 90 15.99 -3.10 -2.72
CA LEU A 90 16.35 -2.46 -1.45
C LEU A 90 17.33 -1.29 -1.65
N ARG A 91 17.96 -1.16 -2.83
CA ARG A 91 18.83 -0.03 -3.21
C ARG A 91 18.13 1.04 -4.04
N LEU A 92 16.90 0.78 -4.52
CA LEU A 92 16.24 1.66 -5.48
C LEU A 92 15.62 2.92 -4.85
N PRO A 93 14.93 2.85 -3.69
CA PRO A 93 14.31 4.02 -3.11
C PRO A 93 15.35 5.08 -2.78
N ALA A 94 15.22 6.28 -3.38
CA ALA A 94 15.98 7.43 -2.91
C ALA A 94 15.62 7.68 -1.43
N PRO A 95 16.54 8.14 -0.57
CA PRO A 95 16.24 8.38 0.84
C PRO A 95 15.03 9.32 1.07
N SER A 96 14.72 10.18 0.11
CA SER A 96 13.56 11.08 0.12
C SER A 96 12.25 10.46 -0.36
N SER A 97 12.28 9.29 -0.99
CA SER A 97 11.06 8.62 -1.48
C SER A 97 10.22 8.09 -0.32
N LEU A 98 8.91 7.98 -0.55
CA LEU A 98 7.98 7.55 0.49
C LEU A 98 8.26 6.11 0.93
N SER A 99 8.55 5.21 -0.01
CA SER A 99 8.90 3.82 0.27
C SER A 99 10.23 3.63 1.01
N ALA A 100 11.15 4.61 0.97
CA ALA A 100 12.35 4.59 1.81
C ALA A 100 12.06 4.97 3.25
N ARG A 101 11.18 5.96 3.47
CA ARG A 101 10.83 6.47 4.80
C ARG A 101 9.79 5.60 5.52
N LEU A 102 8.91 4.95 4.76
CA LEU A 102 7.91 3.99 5.23
C LEU A 102 8.08 2.66 4.47
N PRO A 103 9.20 1.93 4.71
CA PRO A 103 9.41 0.65 4.05
C PRO A 103 8.41 -0.39 4.56
N PHE A 104 8.13 -1.40 3.72
CA PHE A 104 7.36 -2.55 4.17
C PHE A 104 8.07 -3.26 5.32
N GLN A 105 7.38 -3.42 6.44
CA GLN A 105 7.84 -4.20 7.59
C GLN A 105 6.71 -5.15 7.98
N ALA A 106 6.98 -6.45 7.99
CA ALA A 106 6.00 -7.42 8.45
C ALA A 106 5.64 -7.17 9.91
N LEU A 107 4.41 -7.53 10.29
CA LEU A 107 3.99 -7.52 11.70
C LEU A 107 4.89 -8.45 12.52
N ALA A 108 5.14 -8.10 13.78
CA ALA A 108 5.85 -8.98 14.71
C ALA A 108 5.00 -10.23 15.01
N GLU A 109 5.64 -11.34 15.39
CA GLU A 109 4.96 -12.63 15.59
C GLU A 109 3.84 -12.56 16.65
N ASP A 110 4.03 -11.74 17.69
CA ASP A 110 3.03 -11.49 18.74
C ASP A 110 1.83 -10.69 18.22
N GLU A 111 2.07 -9.65 17.40
CA GLU A 111 1.00 -8.90 16.72
C GLU A 111 0.17 -9.79 15.79
N GLN A 112 0.82 -10.76 15.14
CA GLN A 112 0.14 -11.75 14.31
C GLN A 112 -0.67 -12.75 15.16
N ALA A 113 -0.13 -13.22 16.27
CA ALA A 113 -0.76 -14.25 17.11
C ALA A 113 -1.98 -13.72 17.90
N GLN A 114 -2.09 -12.40 18.07
CA GLN A 114 -3.20 -11.78 18.79
C GLN A 114 -4.56 -11.96 18.11
N TRP A 115 -4.59 -12.24 16.80
CA TRP A 115 -5.81 -12.29 16.00
C TRP A 115 -5.91 -13.58 15.17
N PRO A 116 -7.12 -14.17 15.01
CA PRO A 116 -7.32 -15.32 14.12
C PRO A 116 -6.92 -15.05 12.66
N SER A 117 -7.05 -13.79 12.22
CA SER A 117 -6.60 -13.30 10.91
C SER A 117 -5.09 -13.40 10.69
N GLY A 118 -4.29 -13.56 11.75
CA GLY A 118 -2.84 -13.76 11.69
C GLY A 118 -2.43 -14.94 10.82
N GLU A 119 -3.26 -15.98 10.73
CA GLU A 119 -3.02 -17.13 9.85
C GLU A 119 -3.15 -16.75 8.36
N GLN A 120 -4.18 -15.97 7.99
CA GLN A 120 -4.29 -15.43 6.63
C GLN A 120 -3.11 -14.50 6.32
N TYR A 121 -2.70 -13.68 7.29
CA TYR A 121 -1.58 -12.76 7.11
C TYR A 121 -0.24 -13.49 6.87
N ARG A 122 0.06 -14.56 7.61
CA ARG A 122 1.26 -15.39 7.35
C ARG A 122 1.25 -16.00 5.95
N ARG A 123 0.10 -16.55 5.53
CA ARG A 123 -0.06 -17.06 4.15
C ARG A 123 0.14 -15.96 3.11
N LEU A 124 -0.41 -14.76 3.36
CA LEU A 124 -0.17 -13.60 2.49
C LEU A 124 1.32 -13.30 2.36
N LEU A 125 2.09 -13.25 3.45
CA LEU A 125 3.53 -12.99 3.38
C LEU A 125 4.26 -13.98 2.47
N GLY A 126 3.92 -15.27 2.55
CA GLY A 126 4.44 -16.30 1.65
C GLY A 126 4.11 -15.99 0.18
N HIS A 127 2.85 -15.66 -0.13
CA HIS A 127 2.44 -15.28 -1.49
C HIS A 127 3.15 -14.01 -1.99
N LEU A 128 3.34 -12.99 -1.15
CA LEU A 128 4.03 -11.76 -1.54
C LEU A 128 5.49 -12.03 -1.95
N GLU A 129 6.18 -12.93 -1.25
CA GLU A 129 7.55 -13.36 -1.54
C GLU A 129 7.58 -14.24 -2.81
N GLU A 130 6.81 -15.32 -2.84
CA GLU A 130 6.81 -16.31 -3.93
C GLU A 130 6.43 -15.69 -5.28
N GLU A 131 5.48 -14.75 -5.28
CA GLU A 131 4.98 -14.09 -6.49
C GLU A 131 5.79 -12.85 -6.86
N GLY A 132 6.68 -12.40 -5.98
CA GLY A 132 7.50 -11.22 -6.18
C GLY A 132 6.68 -9.93 -6.24
N PHE A 133 5.68 -9.78 -5.37
CA PHE A 133 4.77 -8.62 -5.40
C PHE A 133 5.51 -7.28 -5.23
N LEU A 134 6.44 -7.21 -4.28
CA LEU A 134 7.26 -6.00 -4.09
C LEU A 134 8.17 -5.72 -5.30
N VAL A 135 8.65 -6.77 -5.97
CA VAL A 135 9.42 -6.65 -7.22
C VAL A 135 8.52 -6.15 -8.36
N ALA A 136 7.28 -6.61 -8.46
CA ALA A 136 6.31 -6.14 -9.45
C ALA A 136 6.04 -4.62 -9.32
N MET A 137 5.87 -4.14 -8.08
CA MET A 137 5.71 -2.71 -7.81
C MET A 137 6.99 -1.92 -8.13
N ALA A 138 8.17 -2.44 -7.78
CA ALA A 138 9.44 -1.82 -8.13
C ALA A 138 9.62 -1.70 -9.64
N MET A 139 9.35 -2.76 -10.41
CA MET A 139 9.41 -2.70 -11.88
C MET A 139 8.44 -1.67 -12.45
N ALA A 140 7.20 -1.64 -11.95
CA ALA A 140 6.21 -0.65 -12.37
C ALA A 140 6.69 0.79 -12.08
N GLN A 141 7.32 1.02 -10.92
CA GLN A 141 7.81 2.33 -10.56
C GLN A 141 9.04 2.75 -11.36
N PHE A 142 10.08 1.90 -11.40
CA PHE A 142 11.37 2.28 -11.97
C PHE A 142 11.47 2.10 -13.49
N TRP A 143 10.75 1.15 -14.08
CA TRP A 143 10.77 0.96 -15.55
C TRP A 143 9.63 1.67 -16.28
N ARG A 144 8.48 1.92 -15.63
CA ARG A 144 7.34 2.61 -16.28
C ARG A 144 7.08 4.03 -15.74
N GLY A 145 7.77 4.44 -14.67
CA GLY A 145 7.60 5.77 -14.08
C GLY A 145 6.29 5.94 -13.30
N PHE A 146 5.64 4.84 -12.90
CA PHE A 146 4.48 4.91 -12.01
C PHE A 146 4.89 5.18 -10.56
N SER A 147 3.97 5.63 -9.72
CA SER A 147 4.20 5.89 -8.29
C SER A 147 3.64 4.79 -7.37
N ILE A 148 3.35 3.60 -7.91
CA ILE A 148 2.61 2.54 -7.21
C ILE A 148 3.34 2.00 -5.98
N GLN A 149 4.67 1.83 -6.03
CA GLN A 149 5.42 1.33 -4.88
C GLN A 149 5.39 2.35 -3.75
N ASP A 150 5.71 3.61 -4.05
CA ASP A 150 5.68 4.67 -3.04
C ASP A 150 4.29 4.85 -2.43
N HIS A 151 3.24 4.80 -3.27
CA HIS A 151 1.86 4.90 -2.82
C HIS A 151 1.48 3.74 -1.89
N VAL A 152 1.59 2.49 -2.36
CA VAL A 152 1.15 1.31 -1.60
C VAL A 152 1.92 1.19 -0.29
N LEU A 153 3.24 1.35 -0.32
CA LEU A 153 4.06 1.26 0.89
C LEU A 153 3.83 2.43 1.85
N GLY A 154 3.62 3.63 1.32
CA GLY A 154 3.23 4.80 2.11
C GLY A 154 1.92 4.60 2.85
N VAL A 155 0.89 4.11 2.15
CA VAL A 155 -0.42 3.79 2.76
C VAL A 155 -0.29 2.69 3.80
N THR A 156 0.46 1.63 3.48
CA THR A 156 0.68 0.48 4.38
C THR A 156 1.39 0.91 5.66
N GLY A 157 2.46 1.70 5.55
CA GLY A 157 3.21 2.20 6.70
C GLY A 157 2.42 3.18 7.56
N LEU A 158 1.67 4.10 6.94
CA LEU A 158 0.81 5.04 7.66
C LEU A 158 -0.33 4.33 8.39
N ALA A 159 -0.97 3.36 7.73
CA ALA A 159 -2.01 2.54 8.33
C ALA A 159 -1.50 1.75 9.53
N LEU A 160 -0.31 1.14 9.42
CA LEU A 160 0.30 0.40 10.53
C LEU A 160 0.67 1.32 11.70
N TRP A 161 1.20 2.51 11.41
CA TRP A 161 1.53 3.52 12.43
C TRP A 161 0.31 3.93 13.26
N ILE A 162 -0.80 4.27 12.58
CA ILE A 162 -2.06 4.66 13.24
C ILE A 162 -2.69 3.45 13.95
N GLY A 163 -2.76 2.31 13.27
CA GLY A 163 -3.38 1.09 13.77
C GLY A 163 -2.76 0.58 15.07
N ARG A 164 -1.43 0.55 15.19
CA ARG A 164 -0.72 0.14 16.42
C ARG A 164 -1.05 1.02 17.62
N GLN A 165 -1.32 2.30 17.41
CA GLN A 165 -1.69 3.21 18.49
C GLN A 165 -3.16 3.03 18.87
N LEU A 166 -4.05 2.93 17.88
CA LEU A 166 -5.47 2.65 18.12
C LEU A 166 -5.68 1.32 18.86
N ALA A 167 -4.90 0.28 18.53
CA ALA A 167 -4.94 -1.03 19.18
C ALA A 167 -4.71 -1.00 20.70
N LYS A 168 -4.14 0.09 21.24
CA LYS A 168 -3.96 0.29 22.69
C LYS A 168 -5.24 0.74 23.41
N SER A 169 -6.22 1.23 22.65
CA SER A 169 -7.44 1.85 23.17
C SER A 169 -8.70 1.12 22.73
N ILE A 170 -8.69 0.50 21.54
CA ILE A 170 -9.81 -0.25 20.98
C ILE A 170 -9.32 -1.52 20.28
N PRO A 171 -10.20 -2.52 20.05
CA PRO A 171 -9.83 -3.71 19.28
C PRO A 171 -9.57 -3.31 17.82
N VAL A 172 -8.32 -3.44 17.37
CA VAL A 172 -7.90 -3.28 15.97
C VAL A 172 -7.15 -4.55 15.56
N ASP A 173 -7.69 -5.24 14.58
CA ASP A 173 -7.08 -6.41 13.96
C ASP A 173 -5.96 -5.98 13.01
N LEU A 174 -4.75 -5.89 13.55
CA LEU A 174 -3.56 -5.46 12.80
C LEU A 174 -3.28 -6.36 11.59
N PRO A 175 -3.41 -7.70 11.64
CA PRO A 175 -3.26 -8.53 10.45
C PRO A 175 -4.27 -8.20 9.34
N LEU A 176 -5.55 -7.96 9.67
CA LEU A 176 -6.55 -7.49 8.71
C LEU A 176 -6.19 -6.13 8.10
N LEU A 177 -5.84 -5.15 8.93
CA LEU A 177 -5.47 -3.81 8.49
C LEU A 177 -4.24 -3.82 7.59
N HIS A 178 -3.13 -4.39 8.09
CA HIS A 178 -1.85 -4.37 7.40
C HIS A 178 -1.85 -5.27 6.17
N GLY A 179 -2.45 -6.46 6.28
CA GLY A 179 -2.65 -7.37 5.15
C GLY A 179 -3.54 -6.76 4.08
N GLY A 180 -4.64 -6.10 4.45
CA GLY A 180 -5.48 -5.38 3.51
C GLY A 180 -4.76 -4.21 2.83
N ALA A 181 -4.00 -3.43 3.60
CA ALA A 181 -3.30 -2.25 3.12
C ALA A 181 -2.21 -2.57 2.08
N ILE A 182 -1.39 -3.59 2.30
CA ILE A 182 -0.29 -3.92 1.37
C ILE A 182 -0.78 -4.35 -0.01
N GLY A 183 -1.98 -4.94 -0.10
CA GLY A 183 -2.55 -5.38 -1.38
C GLY A 183 -3.79 -4.61 -1.84
N HIS A 184 -4.13 -3.46 -1.26
CA HIS A 184 -5.35 -2.72 -1.65
C HIS A 184 -5.39 -2.41 -3.16
N ASP A 185 -4.22 -2.14 -3.72
CA ASP A 185 -4.02 -1.71 -5.10
C ASP A 185 -3.47 -2.80 -6.04
N VAL A 186 -3.34 -4.05 -5.55
CA VAL A 186 -2.83 -5.19 -6.36
C VAL A 186 -3.68 -5.42 -7.61
N GLY A 187 -4.96 -5.04 -7.57
CA GLY A 187 -5.90 -5.08 -8.69
C GLY A 187 -5.44 -4.36 -9.95
N LYS A 188 -4.58 -3.33 -9.82
CA LYS A 188 -4.06 -2.56 -10.96
C LYS A 188 -3.29 -3.44 -11.95
N PHE A 189 -2.62 -4.48 -11.46
CA PHE A 189 -1.86 -5.42 -12.30
C PHE A 189 -2.76 -6.38 -13.11
N GLY A 190 -4.02 -6.56 -12.70
CA GLY A 190 -5.00 -7.42 -13.38
C GLY A 190 -5.60 -6.79 -14.65
N CYS A 191 -5.68 -5.46 -14.73
CA CYS A 191 -6.35 -4.76 -15.84
C CYS A 191 -5.54 -4.79 -17.16
N VAL A 192 -6.13 -5.22 -18.28
CA VAL A 192 -5.48 -5.26 -19.62
C VAL A 192 -6.27 -4.53 -20.71
N GLY A 193 -5.59 -4.09 -21.77
CA GLY A 193 -6.22 -3.54 -22.97
C GLY A 193 -7.20 -2.41 -22.65
N ASP A 194 -8.46 -2.54 -23.10
CA ASP A 194 -9.53 -1.57 -22.86
C ASP A 194 -9.96 -1.44 -21.39
N GLU A 195 -9.56 -2.36 -20.52
CA GLU A 195 -9.75 -2.23 -19.07
C GLU A 195 -8.79 -1.22 -18.44
N ALA A 196 -7.66 -0.92 -19.08
CA ALA A 196 -6.68 0.04 -18.54
C ALA A 196 -7.33 1.41 -18.29
N ARG A 197 -8.23 1.84 -19.18
CA ARG A 197 -9.03 3.09 -19.02
C ARG A 197 -10.04 3.02 -17.86
N ARG A 198 -10.33 1.82 -17.37
CA ARG A 198 -11.30 1.53 -16.30
C ARG A 198 -10.63 1.07 -15.01
N ILE A 199 -9.29 1.14 -14.90
CA ILE A 199 -8.53 0.78 -13.70
C ILE A 199 -9.15 1.38 -12.41
N PRO A 200 -9.57 2.66 -12.34
CA PRO A 200 -10.15 3.23 -11.12
C PRO A 200 -11.37 2.47 -10.60
N ARG A 201 -12.08 1.72 -11.45
CA ARG A 201 -13.25 0.91 -11.08
C ARG A 201 -12.93 -0.58 -11.02
N LEU A 202 -12.14 -1.09 -11.96
CA LEU A 202 -11.89 -2.54 -12.09
C LEU A 202 -10.79 -3.06 -11.17
N HIS A 203 -9.93 -2.20 -10.62
CA HIS A 203 -8.90 -2.70 -9.70
C HIS A 203 -9.53 -3.33 -8.46
N TYR A 204 -10.64 -2.81 -7.91
CA TYR A 204 -11.33 -3.47 -6.78
C TYR A 204 -11.74 -4.92 -7.08
N TYR A 205 -12.25 -5.16 -8.29
CA TYR A 205 -12.60 -6.51 -8.73
C TYR A 205 -11.38 -7.44 -8.76
N TYR A 206 -10.26 -6.97 -9.35
CA TYR A 206 -9.04 -7.77 -9.40
C TYR A 206 -8.36 -7.91 -8.03
N THR A 207 -8.42 -6.89 -7.17
CA THR A 207 -7.99 -7.00 -5.77
C THR A 207 -8.77 -8.11 -5.06
N HIS A 208 -10.10 -8.14 -5.19
CA HIS A 208 -10.91 -9.25 -4.66
C HIS A 208 -10.48 -10.60 -5.23
N GLN A 209 -10.29 -10.71 -6.55
CA GLN A 209 -9.84 -11.97 -7.17
C GLN A 209 -8.47 -12.44 -6.65
N TYR A 210 -7.53 -11.51 -6.42
CA TYR A 210 -6.21 -11.82 -5.88
C TYR A 210 -6.32 -12.51 -4.51
N TYR A 211 -7.07 -11.92 -3.58
CA TYR A 211 -7.24 -12.48 -2.24
C TYR A 211 -8.11 -13.74 -2.23
N ALA A 212 -9.20 -13.76 -3.01
CA ALA A 212 -10.12 -14.90 -3.05
C ALA A 212 -9.46 -16.17 -3.60
N SER A 213 -8.62 -16.05 -4.64
CA SER A 213 -7.89 -17.19 -5.21
C SER A 213 -6.83 -17.80 -4.28
N ARG A 214 -6.49 -17.11 -3.19
CA ARG A 214 -5.52 -17.53 -2.16
C ARG A 214 -6.17 -17.91 -0.83
N ASP A 215 -7.51 -17.94 -0.77
CA ASP A 215 -8.26 -18.20 0.47
C ASP A 215 -7.93 -17.18 1.59
N LEU A 216 -7.79 -15.91 1.19
CA LEU A 216 -7.46 -14.79 2.06
C LEU A 216 -8.64 -13.81 2.19
N GLY A 217 -9.87 -14.35 2.28
CA GLY A 217 -11.11 -13.57 2.19
C GLY A 217 -11.26 -12.46 3.24
N GLY A 218 -10.70 -12.65 4.44
CA GLY A 218 -10.73 -11.63 5.50
C GLY A 218 -9.89 -10.40 5.12
N LEU A 219 -8.63 -10.62 4.72
CA LEU A 219 -7.75 -9.56 4.22
C LEU A 219 -8.35 -8.91 2.97
N GLY A 220 -8.87 -9.74 2.05
CA GLY A 220 -9.49 -9.30 0.81
C GLY A 220 -10.71 -8.41 1.02
N HIS A 221 -11.50 -8.63 2.08
CA HIS A 221 -12.62 -7.77 2.42
C HIS A 221 -12.16 -6.36 2.81
N ILE A 222 -11.06 -6.24 3.57
CA ILE A 222 -10.48 -4.93 3.91
C ILE A 222 -9.87 -4.28 2.66
N ALA A 223 -9.07 -5.04 1.90
CA ALA A 223 -8.40 -4.58 0.69
C ALA A 223 -9.37 -4.16 -0.42
N THR A 224 -10.56 -4.76 -0.53
CA THR A 224 -11.50 -4.46 -1.62
C THR A 224 -12.40 -3.27 -1.30
N ASN A 225 -12.76 -3.07 -0.04
CA ASN A 225 -13.70 -2.03 0.38
C ASN A 225 -12.99 -0.75 0.86
N HIS A 226 -11.86 -0.41 0.24
CA HIS A 226 -11.08 0.78 0.57
C HIS A 226 -11.43 1.99 -0.30
N SER A 227 -12.57 1.96 -0.99
CA SER A 227 -13.02 3.13 -1.73
C SER A 227 -13.51 4.21 -0.78
N CYS A 228 -13.25 5.48 -1.10
CA CYS A 228 -13.86 6.58 -0.36
C CYS A 228 -15.41 6.54 -0.43
N TRP A 229 -15.97 5.87 -1.44
CA TRP A 229 -17.41 5.62 -1.57
C TRP A 229 -17.94 4.61 -0.56
N ASP A 230 -17.11 3.68 -0.08
CA ASP A 230 -17.53 2.68 0.90
C ASP A 230 -17.86 3.36 2.24
N LEU A 231 -17.33 4.56 2.51
CA LEU A 231 -17.74 5.37 3.65
C LEU A 231 -19.20 5.79 3.58
N GLU A 232 -19.90 5.76 2.43
CA GLU A 232 -21.35 5.97 2.40
C GLU A 232 -22.11 4.85 3.15
N LEU A 233 -21.52 3.65 3.26
CA LEU A 233 -22.09 2.54 4.01
C LEU A 233 -22.10 2.85 5.51
N ILE A 234 -23.09 2.27 6.21
CA ILE A 234 -23.40 2.62 7.61
C ILE A 234 -22.42 1.98 8.60
N ARG A 235 -21.76 0.87 8.23
CA ARG A 235 -20.89 0.11 9.14
C ARG A 235 -19.69 -0.45 8.39
N LEU A 236 -18.55 0.23 8.49
CA LEU A 236 -17.25 -0.31 8.09
C LEU A 236 -16.44 -0.65 9.33
N PRO A 237 -15.67 -1.76 9.31
CA PRO A 237 -14.74 -2.08 10.38
C PRO A 237 -13.67 -0.98 10.49
N ILE A 238 -13.10 -0.81 11.68
CA ILE A 238 -12.13 0.27 11.93
C ILE A 238 -10.90 0.14 11.02
N GLU A 239 -10.51 -1.09 10.69
CA GLU A 239 -9.40 -1.42 9.78
C GLU A 239 -9.65 -0.83 8.38
N THR A 240 -10.86 -0.98 7.85
CA THR A 240 -11.23 -0.37 6.56
C THR A 240 -11.25 1.14 6.64
N GLN A 241 -11.78 1.72 7.72
CA GLN A 241 -11.81 3.19 7.89
C GLN A 241 -10.39 3.79 7.95
N VAL A 242 -9.48 3.13 8.67
CA VAL A 242 -8.06 3.53 8.73
C VAL A 242 -7.40 3.39 7.36
N LEU A 243 -7.64 2.29 6.64
CA LEU A 243 -7.10 2.11 5.28
C LEU A 243 -7.59 3.21 4.32
N ILE A 244 -8.90 3.51 4.29
CA ILE A 244 -9.45 4.57 3.44
C ILE A 244 -8.82 5.92 3.81
N TYR A 245 -8.70 6.24 5.10
CA TYR A 245 -8.07 7.47 5.55
C TYR A 245 -6.60 7.58 5.11
N CYS A 246 -5.84 6.49 5.21
CA CYS A 246 -4.44 6.48 4.82
C CYS A 246 -4.27 6.59 3.30
N ASP A 247 -5.05 5.84 2.52
CA ASP A 247 -5.07 5.99 1.05
C ASP A 247 -5.41 7.43 0.65
N PHE A 248 -6.40 8.03 1.30
CA PHE A 248 -6.80 9.40 1.01
C PHE A 248 -5.67 10.40 1.27
N ARG A 249 -4.85 10.18 2.30
CA ARG A 249 -3.74 11.06 2.69
C ARG A 249 -2.42 10.81 1.95
N VAL A 250 -2.26 9.69 1.27
CA VAL A 250 -1.05 9.41 0.50
C VAL A 250 -1.31 9.70 -0.98
N LYS A 251 -0.85 10.86 -1.44
CA LYS A 251 -1.13 11.35 -2.80
C LYS A 251 0.11 11.94 -3.46
N ASP A 252 0.09 11.93 -4.79
CA ASP A 252 1.09 12.63 -5.60
C ASP A 252 0.83 14.13 -5.48
N ILE A 253 1.80 14.85 -4.93
CA ILE A 253 1.83 16.31 -4.87
C ILE A 253 3.02 16.86 -5.65
N LYS A 254 2.82 18.07 -6.17
CA LYS A 254 3.86 18.80 -6.89
C LYS A 254 4.72 19.55 -5.89
N GLY A 255 5.99 19.15 -5.77
CA GLY A 255 6.95 19.80 -4.90
C GLY A 255 7.36 21.20 -5.38
N PRO A 256 8.11 21.97 -4.56
CA PRO A 256 8.58 23.31 -4.91
C PRO A 256 9.45 23.36 -6.18
N ASP A 257 10.13 22.26 -6.50
CA ASP A 257 10.94 22.12 -7.71
C ASP A 257 10.12 21.70 -8.95
N GLY A 258 8.79 21.67 -8.83
CA GLY A 258 7.86 21.35 -9.90
C GLY A 258 7.74 19.85 -10.20
N LYS A 259 8.44 18.98 -9.47
CA LYS A 259 8.37 17.53 -9.65
C LYS A 259 7.24 16.93 -8.82
N TRP A 260 6.51 15.98 -9.40
CA TRP A 260 5.49 15.20 -8.70
C TRP A 260 6.13 14.11 -7.86
N ARG A 261 5.68 13.95 -6.62
CA ARG A 261 6.15 12.92 -5.69
C ARG A 261 5.01 12.47 -4.79
N MET A 262 5.03 11.20 -4.43
CA MET A 262 4.15 10.65 -3.40
C MET A 262 4.57 11.13 -2.01
N GLU A 263 3.61 11.64 -1.27
CA GLU A 263 3.81 12.17 0.08
C GLU A 263 2.58 11.87 0.96
N VAL A 264 2.80 11.88 2.27
CA VAL A 264 1.70 11.95 3.25
C VAL A 264 1.32 13.42 3.42
N ILE A 265 0.07 13.76 3.15
CA ILE A 265 -0.47 15.13 3.28
C ILE A 265 -1.57 15.19 4.33
N SER A 266 -1.96 16.40 4.73
CA SER A 266 -3.10 16.57 5.63
C SER A 266 -4.41 16.13 4.95
N LEU A 267 -5.40 15.71 5.76
CA LEU A 267 -6.72 15.34 5.26
C LEU A 267 -7.37 16.49 4.46
N LYS A 268 -7.14 17.73 4.88
CA LYS A 268 -7.61 18.93 4.18
C LYS A 268 -6.99 19.06 2.78
N GLU A 269 -5.67 18.97 2.68
CA GLU A 269 -4.96 19.08 1.40
C GLU A 269 -5.34 17.94 0.44
N ALA A 270 -5.54 16.73 0.97
CA ALA A 270 -6.02 15.60 0.19
C ALA A 270 -7.41 15.86 -0.40
N PHE A 271 -8.31 16.44 0.40
CA PHE A 271 -9.65 16.79 -0.04
C PHE A 271 -9.64 17.87 -1.12
N ASP A 272 -8.85 18.93 -0.91
CA ASP A 272 -8.68 20.01 -1.88
C ASP A 272 -8.12 19.46 -3.21
N THR A 273 -7.10 18.60 -3.15
CA THR A 273 -6.50 17.94 -4.32
C THR A 273 -7.50 17.09 -5.10
N ILE A 274 -8.40 16.40 -4.41
CA ILE A 274 -9.42 15.57 -5.08
C ILE A 274 -10.49 16.43 -5.71
N LEU A 275 -10.95 17.49 -5.05
CA LEU A 275 -11.92 18.42 -5.63
C LEU A 275 -11.39 19.09 -6.90
N ASP A 276 -10.12 19.50 -6.91
CA ASP A 276 -9.49 20.14 -8.06
C ASP A 276 -9.34 19.19 -9.27
N LYS A 277 -9.27 17.88 -9.03
CA LYS A 277 -9.14 16.85 -10.07
C LYS A 277 -10.47 16.38 -10.67
N LEU A 278 -11.61 16.83 -10.14
CA LEU A 278 -12.92 16.42 -10.62
C LEU A 278 -13.42 17.40 -11.69
N GLU A 279 -13.55 16.92 -12.93
CA GLU A 279 -14.30 17.61 -13.98
C GLU A 279 -15.81 17.50 -13.69
N ASP A 280 -16.57 18.56 -13.99
CA ASP A 280 -18.05 18.60 -13.85
C ASP A 280 -18.59 18.17 -12.46
N VAL A 281 -18.07 18.79 -11.40
CA VAL A 281 -18.63 18.67 -10.05
C VAL A 281 -19.94 19.45 -9.96
N ASP A 282 -21.06 18.77 -10.18
CA ASP A 282 -22.37 19.29 -9.84
C ASP A 282 -22.57 19.40 -8.31
N ALA A 283 -23.63 20.09 -7.89
CA ALA A 283 -23.92 20.32 -6.48
C ALA A 283 -24.08 19.02 -5.69
N ASP A 284 -24.68 17.99 -6.30
CA ASP A 284 -24.94 16.70 -5.65
C ASP A 284 -23.64 15.91 -5.43
N LYS A 285 -22.75 15.87 -6.43
CA LYS A 285 -21.40 15.30 -6.31
C LYS A 285 -20.64 16.01 -5.20
N ARG A 286 -20.65 17.35 -5.17
CA ARG A 286 -19.98 18.13 -4.12
C ARG A 286 -20.49 17.77 -2.72
N LEU A 287 -21.80 17.67 -2.55
CA LEU A 287 -22.42 17.29 -1.27
C LEU A 287 -22.00 15.89 -0.82
N ARG A 288 -21.93 14.92 -1.76
CA ARG A 288 -21.46 13.56 -1.47
C ARG A 288 -20.00 13.53 -1.04
N TYR A 289 -19.10 14.21 -1.77
CA TYR A 289 -17.69 14.31 -1.37
C TYR A 289 -17.52 14.98 0.00
N GLN A 290 -18.30 16.02 0.30
CA GLN A 290 -18.29 16.64 1.62
C GLN A 290 -18.77 15.70 2.72
N ALA A 291 -19.73 14.81 2.44
CA ALA A 291 -20.19 13.80 3.40
C ALA A 291 -19.09 12.76 3.70
N VAL A 292 -18.41 12.27 2.67
CA VAL A 292 -17.26 11.37 2.80
C VAL A 292 -16.14 12.04 3.61
N TYR A 293 -15.81 13.30 3.29
CA TYR A 293 -14.81 14.07 4.03
C TYR A 293 -15.16 14.23 5.51
N ARG A 294 -16.44 14.49 5.84
CA ARG A 294 -16.89 14.56 7.23
C ARG A 294 -16.65 13.24 7.97
N LYS A 295 -16.93 12.09 7.34
CA LYS A 295 -16.66 10.78 7.96
C LYS A 295 -15.18 10.52 8.20
N LEU A 296 -14.32 10.87 7.24
CA LEU A 296 -12.86 10.79 7.43
C LEU A 296 -12.39 11.71 8.55
N ARG A 297 -12.99 12.90 8.66
CA ARG A 297 -12.71 13.84 9.73
C ARG A 297 -13.20 13.35 11.09
N ASP A 298 -14.35 12.70 11.16
CA ASP A 298 -14.84 12.09 12.39
C ASP A 298 -13.89 10.98 12.86
N MET A 299 -13.34 10.18 11.94
CA MET A 299 -12.31 9.17 12.27
C MET A 299 -11.01 9.83 12.75
N GLU A 300 -10.56 10.90 12.08
CA GLU A 300 -9.39 11.70 12.48
C GLU A 300 -9.54 12.28 13.89
N ASP A 301 -10.66 12.93 14.15
CA ASP A 301 -11.00 13.54 15.45
C ASP A 301 -11.14 12.44 16.52
N TYR A 302 -11.73 11.29 16.19
CA TYR A 302 -11.82 10.13 17.09
C TYR A 302 -10.43 9.60 17.45
N ALA A 303 -9.55 9.34 16.49
CA ALA A 303 -8.19 8.87 16.73
C ALA A 303 -7.40 9.87 17.61
N LEU A 304 -7.47 11.17 17.30
CA LEU A 304 -6.88 12.21 18.14
C LEU A 304 -7.45 12.21 19.56
N SER A 305 -8.77 12.03 19.70
CA SER A 305 -9.42 11.94 21.01
C SER A 305 -8.93 10.77 21.85
N LEU A 306 -8.41 9.70 21.22
CA LEU A 306 -7.76 8.56 21.88
C LEU A 306 -6.25 8.77 22.13
N GLY A 307 -5.70 9.91 21.73
CA GLY A 307 -4.27 10.24 21.89
C GLY A 307 -3.38 9.60 20.83
N VAL A 308 -3.92 9.27 19.66
CA VAL A 308 -3.13 8.78 18.53
C VAL A 308 -2.41 9.94 17.86
N GLU A 309 -1.10 9.79 17.67
CA GLU A 309 -0.30 10.65 16.81
C GLU A 309 -0.49 10.19 15.36
N LEU A 310 -1.18 10.99 14.55
CA LEU A 310 -1.60 10.61 13.19
C LEU A 310 -0.45 10.57 12.18
N ASP A 311 0.64 11.26 12.49
CA ASP A 311 1.77 11.43 11.60
C ASP A 311 3.00 10.71 12.17
N PRO A 312 3.65 9.83 11.39
CA PRO A 312 4.94 9.29 11.78
C PRO A 312 6.00 10.40 11.90
N PRO A 313 7.06 10.20 12.71
CA PRO A 313 8.18 11.15 12.79
C PRO A 313 8.75 11.49 11.41
N GLY A 314 8.95 12.78 11.13
CA GLY A 314 9.39 13.29 9.83
C GLY A 314 8.28 13.50 8.79
N PHE A 315 7.01 13.40 9.21
CA PHE A 315 5.81 13.61 8.38
C PHE A 315 4.81 14.57 9.05
N GLU A 316 5.26 15.51 9.87
CA GLU A 316 4.41 16.37 10.70
C GLU A 316 3.56 17.35 9.88
N VAL A 317 2.48 16.86 9.27
CA VAL A 317 1.58 17.59 8.37
C VAL A 317 0.23 17.93 9.01
N SER A 318 -0.20 17.15 10.00
CA SER A 318 -1.38 17.37 10.82
C SER A 318 -1.04 18.30 11.98
N ARG A 319 -1.38 19.57 11.84
CA ARG A 319 -1.29 20.57 12.93
C ARG A 319 -2.53 20.62 13.80
N ARG A 320 -3.37 19.58 13.77
CA ARG A 320 -4.67 19.62 14.44
C ARG A 320 -4.53 19.41 15.93
N ARG A 321 -5.26 20.23 16.67
CA ARG A 321 -5.40 20.09 18.12
C ARG A 321 -6.37 18.97 18.42
N ARG A 322 -6.02 18.13 19.40
CA ARG A 322 -6.90 17.10 19.94
C ARG A 322 -8.28 17.68 20.28
N PRO A 323 -9.38 17.04 19.83
CA PRO A 323 -10.72 17.47 20.21
C PRO A 323 -10.87 17.50 21.73
N TRP A 324 -11.56 18.52 22.23
CA TRP A 324 -11.87 18.59 23.65
C TRP A 324 -12.99 17.60 23.96
N LEU A 325 -12.81 16.79 25.00
CA LEU A 325 -13.84 15.93 25.57
C LEU A 325 -14.19 16.43 26.97
N PRO A 326 -15.48 16.44 27.37
CA PRO A 326 -15.88 16.72 28.74
C PRO A 326 -15.12 15.83 29.75
N PRO A 327 -14.71 16.39 30.91
CA PRO A 327 -14.09 15.60 31.97
C PRO A 327 -14.96 14.40 32.36
N GLY A 328 -14.36 13.21 32.42
CA GLY A 328 -15.06 11.96 32.76
C GLY A 328 -15.87 11.33 31.62
N LEU A 329 -15.85 11.91 30.41
CA LEU A 329 -16.42 11.27 29.22
C LEU A 329 -15.43 10.22 28.67
N ASP A 330 -15.75 8.95 28.85
CA ASP A 330 -15.08 7.86 28.15
C ASP A 330 -15.80 7.61 26.81
N ILE A 331 -15.20 8.11 25.73
CA ILE A 331 -15.74 7.97 24.37
C ILE A 331 -15.78 6.51 23.91
N VAL A 332 -14.85 5.66 24.37
CA VAL A 332 -14.83 4.24 24.01
C VAL A 332 -16.00 3.52 24.69
N ALA A 333 -16.20 3.76 25.99
CA ALA A 333 -17.33 3.20 26.72
C ALA A 333 -18.68 3.68 26.17
N LEU A 334 -18.77 4.94 25.74
CA LEU A 334 -19.98 5.49 25.13
C LEU A 334 -20.30 4.82 23.80
N LEU A 335 -19.32 4.69 22.91
CA LEU A 335 -19.51 4.02 21.60
C LEU A 335 -19.75 2.52 21.75
N ALA A 336 -19.20 1.88 22.78
CA ALA A 336 -19.48 0.50 23.15
C ALA A 336 -20.86 0.32 23.81
N GLY A 337 -21.56 1.41 24.14
CA GLY A 337 -22.85 1.39 24.82
C GLY A 337 -22.76 0.99 26.31
N THR A 338 -21.57 0.96 26.89
CA THR A 338 -21.35 0.63 28.31
C THR A 338 -21.45 1.86 29.22
N GLN A 339 -21.42 3.08 28.66
CA GLN A 339 -21.70 4.33 29.35
C GLN A 339 -22.79 5.11 28.60
N ARG A 340 -23.72 5.74 29.34
CA ARG A 340 -24.66 6.70 28.75
C ARG A 340 -24.02 8.09 28.68
N PRO A 341 -24.22 8.83 27.58
CA PRO A 341 -23.77 10.21 27.51
C PRO A 341 -24.45 11.05 28.59
N ASP A 342 -23.68 11.84 29.34
CA ASP A 342 -24.26 12.90 30.14
C ASP A 342 -24.73 14.02 29.20
N THR A 343 -26.05 14.09 29.00
CA THR A 343 -26.69 15.06 28.11
C THR A 343 -26.42 16.50 28.51
N ALA A 344 -26.16 16.78 29.80
CA ALA A 344 -25.82 18.13 30.26
C ALA A 344 -24.36 18.48 29.93
N ALA A 345 -23.43 17.52 30.07
CA ALA A 345 -22.03 17.70 29.69
C ALA A 345 -21.84 17.85 28.17
N LEU A 346 -22.61 17.12 27.36
CA LEU A 346 -22.63 17.28 25.90
C LEU A 346 -23.23 18.61 25.45
N ALA A 347 -24.27 19.11 26.14
CA ALA A 347 -24.91 20.39 25.83
C ALA A 347 -24.07 21.60 26.29
N ALA A 348 -23.21 21.44 27.29
CA ALA A 348 -22.34 22.49 27.84
C ALA A 348 -21.02 22.69 27.06
N GLY A 349 -20.73 21.87 26.04
CA GLY A 349 -19.66 22.10 25.07
C GLY A 349 -20.00 23.27 24.14
N GLY A 350 -20.05 24.47 24.71
CA GLY A 350 -20.52 25.69 24.06
C GLY A 350 -19.77 26.05 22.79
N GLN A 351 -20.52 26.70 21.89
CA GLN A 351 -20.10 27.52 20.75
C GLN A 351 -18.57 27.66 20.57
N VAL A 352 -18.00 26.85 19.68
CA VAL A 352 -16.70 27.17 19.08
C VAL A 352 -16.99 28.00 17.82
N GLN A 353 -16.58 29.27 17.86
CA GLN A 353 -16.59 30.20 16.71
C GLN A 353 -15.74 29.69 15.55
#